data_AF-A0A075I5M9-F1
#
_entry.id   AF-A0A075I5M9-F1
#
_cell.length_a   1.000
_cell.length_b   1.000
_cell.length_c   1.000
_cell.angle_alpha   90.00
_cell.angle_beta   90.00
_cell.angle_gamma   90.00
#
_symmetry.space_group_name_H-M   'P 1'
#
loop_
_entity.id
_entity.type
_entity.pdbx_description
1 polymer ?
#
loop_
_entity_poly.entity_id
_entity_poly.type
_entity_poly.pdbx_seq_one_letter_code
_entity_poly.pdbx_strand_id
1 'polypeptide(L)'
;MEIEEHVFLEEEKEVAFDHHGKEIKMPYKMSTKLVDSYPRRTLGKIKNNVKKPEITYDAAANRLIAKLKKSVSIGRRNLTEKITINEIIELYVPIYEARLIGPKKNVRIMRIDGIRKKFCSITSLVY
;
A
#
# COMPACT_ATOMS: atom_id res chain seq x y z
N MET A 1 50.15 -2.34 12.95
CA MET A 1 49.17 -1.77 12.01
C MET A 1 47.87 -2.49 12.26
N GLU A 2 46.90 -1.82 12.86
CA GLU A 2 45.53 -2.32 13.01
C GLU A 2 44.79 -2.01 11.71
N ILE A 3 44.26 -3.05 11.06
CA ILE A 3 43.48 -2.92 9.83
C ILE A 3 42.03 -2.64 10.27
N GLU A 4 41.57 -1.41 10.10
CA GLU A 4 40.15 -1.07 10.32
C GLU A 4 39.35 -1.46 9.07
N GLU A 5 38.49 -2.46 9.21
CA GLU A 5 37.59 -2.91 8.15
C GLU A 5 36.36 -1.99 8.07
N HIS A 6 36.32 -1.13 7.06
CA HIS A 6 35.13 -0.31 6.77
C HIS A 6 34.14 -1.11 5.93
N VAL A 7 33.02 -1.52 6.53
CA VAL A 7 31.95 -2.23 5.83
C VAL A 7 30.82 -1.26 5.49
N PHE A 8 30.61 -1.03 4.19
CA PHE A 8 29.48 -0.28 3.67
C PHE A 8 28.32 -1.22 3.37
N LEU A 9 27.12 -0.90 3.86
CA LEU A 9 25.89 -1.65 3.61
C LEU A 9 24.88 -0.72 2.97
N GLU A 10 24.38 -1.12 1.80
CA GLU A 10 23.29 -0.44 1.09
C GLU A 10 22.12 -1.42 0.97
N GLU A 11 20.96 -1.03 1.49
CA GLU A 11 19.74 -1.85 1.46
C GLU A 11 18.57 -1.01 0.97
N GLU A 12 17.92 -1.46 -0.10
CA GLU A 12 16.71 -0.86 -0.64
C GLU A 12 15.50 -1.71 -0.25
N LYS A 13 14.43 -1.08 0.24
CA LYS A 13 13.16 -1.74 0.56
C LYS A 13 11.99 -0.99 -0.01
N GLU A 14 10.97 -1.77 -0.36
CA GLU A 14 9.66 -1.29 -0.75
C GLU A 14 8.61 -1.79 0.26
N VAL A 15 7.64 -0.93 0.56
CA VAL A 15 6.48 -1.29 1.38
C VAL A 15 5.23 -0.71 0.73
N ALA A 16 4.22 -1.55 0.57
CA ALA A 16 2.90 -1.15 0.08
C ALA A 16 1.88 -1.18 1.21
N PHE A 17 0.95 -0.24 1.20
CA PHE A 17 -0.12 -0.12 2.18
C PHE A 17 -1.49 -0.13 1.51
N ASP A 18 -2.48 -0.77 2.13
CA ASP A 18 -3.88 -0.58 1.72
C ASP A 18 -4.43 0.76 2.21
N HIS A 19 -5.69 1.04 1.86
CA HIS A 19 -6.38 2.29 2.21
C HIS A 19 -6.36 2.59 3.72
N HIS A 20 -6.41 1.56 4.57
CA HIS A 20 -6.40 1.66 6.03
C HIS A 20 -4.98 1.69 6.62
N GLY A 21 -3.96 1.76 5.77
CA GLY A 21 -2.56 1.74 6.20
C GLY A 21 -2.08 0.36 6.64
N LYS A 22 -2.75 -0.75 6.31
CA LYS A 22 -2.24 -2.10 6.59
C LYS A 22 -1.22 -2.48 5.52
N GLU A 23 -0.09 -3.03 5.95
CA GLU A 23 0.92 -3.51 5.02
C GLU A 23 0.39 -4.67 4.17
N ILE A 24 0.69 -4.63 2.88
CA ILE A 24 0.20 -5.54 1.87
C ILE A 24 1.33 -5.99 0.97
N LYS A 25 1.24 -7.23 0.49
CA LYS A 25 2.09 -7.69 -0.62
C LYS A 25 1.41 -7.33 -1.92
N MET A 26 2.01 -6.41 -2.67
CA MET A 26 1.51 -6.04 -3.99
C MET A 26 1.80 -7.18 -4.99
N PRO A 27 0.83 -7.60 -5.82
CA PRO A 27 1.01 -8.76 -6.70
C PRO A 27 1.92 -8.47 -7.91
N TYR A 28 2.22 -7.20 -8.18
CA TYR A 28 3.14 -6.75 -9.22
C TYR A 28 4.22 -5.86 -8.62
N LYS A 29 5.39 -5.86 -9.27
CA LYS A 29 6.44 -4.88 -8.97
C LYS A 29 5.92 -3.49 -9.33
N MET A 30 6.08 -2.51 -8.45
CA MET A 30 5.75 -1.11 -8.70
C MET A 30 6.78 -0.49 -9.66
N SER A 31 6.93 -1.05 -10.87
CA SER A 31 7.69 -0.37 -11.92
C SER A 31 6.82 0.74 -12.49
N THR A 32 7.38 1.94 -12.67
CA THR A 32 6.75 3.13 -13.27
C THR A 32 5.96 2.87 -14.56
N LYS A 33 6.24 1.78 -15.28
CA LYS A 33 5.54 1.36 -16.51
C LYS A 33 4.19 0.67 -16.30
N LEU A 34 3.89 0.18 -15.09
CA LEU A 34 2.62 -0.50 -14.75
C LEU A 34 1.57 0.45 -14.15
N VAL A 35 1.95 1.70 -13.90
CA VAL A 35 1.02 2.78 -13.52
C VAL A 35 0.32 3.25 -14.78
N ASP A 36 -0.60 2.43 -15.30
CA ASP A 36 -1.44 2.88 -16.40
C ASP A 36 -2.33 4.02 -15.90
N SER A 37 -2.49 5.01 -16.77
CA SER A 37 -3.21 6.25 -16.49
C SER A 37 -4.61 5.95 -15.97
N TYR A 38 -4.94 6.59 -14.86
CA TYR A 38 -6.26 6.73 -14.25
C TYR A 38 -7.41 6.44 -15.22
N PRO A 39 -8.41 5.60 -14.86
CA PRO A 39 -9.43 5.12 -15.78
C PRO A 39 -10.06 6.27 -16.57
N ARG A 40 -9.87 6.27 -17.89
CA ARG A 40 -10.30 7.34 -18.81
C ARG A 40 -11.82 7.56 -18.84
N ARG A 41 -12.60 6.63 -18.29
CA ARG A 41 -14.05 6.68 -18.26
C ARG A 41 -14.58 6.17 -16.92
N THR A 42 -15.06 7.07 -16.07
CA THR A 42 -15.88 6.76 -14.91
C THR A 42 -17.31 6.47 -15.37
N LEU A 43 -17.81 5.26 -15.08
CA LEU A 43 -19.20 4.86 -15.35
C LEU A 43 -20.12 5.50 -14.30
N GLY A 44 -20.28 6.82 -14.31
CA GLY A 44 -21.23 7.52 -13.44
C GLY A 44 -20.93 9.02 -13.25
N LYS A 45 -21.99 9.83 -13.13
CA LYS A 45 -21.91 11.26 -12.75
C LYS A 45 -21.53 11.42 -11.27
N ILE A 46 -20.41 10.86 -10.82
CA ILE A 46 -19.99 10.90 -9.42
C ILE A 46 -18.56 11.41 -9.38
N LYS A 47 -18.41 12.73 -9.30
CA LYS A 47 -17.11 13.42 -9.41
C LYS A 47 -16.16 13.17 -8.22
N ASN A 48 -16.63 12.62 -7.09
CA ASN A 48 -15.89 12.61 -5.82
C ASN A 48 -15.87 11.24 -5.08
N ASN A 49 -15.85 10.10 -5.76
CA ASN A 49 -15.90 8.79 -5.06
C ASN A 49 -14.53 8.16 -4.77
N VAL A 50 -13.44 8.84 -5.12
CA VAL A 50 -12.10 8.34 -4.88
C VAL A 50 -11.67 8.70 -3.47
N LYS A 51 -11.56 7.69 -2.62
CA LYS A 51 -11.15 7.87 -1.23
C LYS A 51 -9.64 8.03 -1.15
N LYS A 52 -9.18 9.09 -0.49
CA LYS A 52 -7.77 9.26 -0.15
C LYS A 52 -7.34 8.20 0.87
N PRO A 53 -6.10 7.70 0.84
CA PRO A 53 -5.58 6.84 1.90
C PRO A 53 -5.77 7.46 3.28
N GLU A 54 -6.09 6.65 4.29
CA GLU A 54 -6.19 7.10 5.68
C GLU A 54 -4.81 7.34 6.32
N ILE A 55 -3.76 6.72 5.75
CA ILE A 55 -2.38 6.86 6.19
C ILE A 55 -1.74 8.14 5.63
N THR A 56 -1.00 8.86 6.47
CA THR A 56 -0.21 10.03 6.06
C THR A 56 1.13 9.61 5.44
N TYR A 57 1.72 10.47 4.61
CA TYR A 57 3.04 10.19 4.01
C TYR A 57 4.14 10.01 5.06
N ASP A 58 4.14 10.84 6.12
CA ASP A 58 5.11 10.70 7.22
C ASP A 58 4.96 9.36 7.95
N ALA A 59 3.73 8.88 8.14
CA ALA A 59 3.49 7.58 8.76
C ALA A 59 3.97 6.42 7.85
N ALA A 60 3.77 6.54 6.53
CA ALA A 60 4.27 5.56 5.57
C ALA A 60 5.81 5.53 5.54
N ALA A 61 6.45 6.71 5.51
CA ALA A 61 7.90 6.87 5.57
C ALA A 61 8.49 6.25 6.84
N ASN A 62 7.90 6.56 8.00
CA ASN A 62 8.36 6.02 9.29
C ASN A 62 8.26 4.49 9.35
N ARG A 63 7.24 3.88 8.72
CA ARG A 63 7.13 2.43 8.63
C ARG A 63 8.21 1.81 7.74
N LEU A 64 8.54 2.44 6.61
CA LEU A 64 9.63 2.01 5.75
C LEU A 64 10.97 2.08 6.51
N ILE A 65 11.23 3.20 7.19
CA ILE A 65 12.43 3.39 8.03
C ILE A 65 12.52 2.32 9.12
N ALA A 66 11.43 2.04 9.84
CA ALA A 66 11.41 1.02 10.88
C ALA A 66 11.71 -0.39 10.33
N LYS A 67 11.30 -0.68 9.09
CA LYS A 67 11.55 -1.97 8.42
C LYS A 67 13.00 -2.10 7.93
N LEU A 68 13.63 -1.00 7.55
CA LEU A 68 15.07 -0.93 7.24
C LEU A 68 15.91 -1.06 8.50
N LYS A 69 15.59 -0.34 9.58
CA LYS A 69 16.35 -0.43 10.84
C LYS A 69 16.33 -1.82 11.48
N LYS A 70 15.23 -2.58 11.31
CA LYS A 70 15.15 -3.96 11.82
C LYS A 70 16.11 -4.94 11.14
N SER A 71 16.52 -4.72 9.89
CA SER A 71 17.49 -5.60 9.22
C SER A 71 18.94 -5.33 9.61
N VAL A 72 19.23 -4.21 10.28
CA VAL A 72 20.59 -3.74 10.57
C VAL A 72 21.07 -4.12 11.98
N SER A 73 20.41 -5.04 12.68
CA SER A 73 20.80 -5.36 14.06
C SER A 73 22.07 -6.23 14.17
N ILE A 74 22.95 -5.78 15.08
CA ILE A 74 23.95 -6.50 15.88
C ILE A 74 25.43 -6.21 15.49
N GLY A 75 26.06 -5.29 16.24
CA GLY A 75 27.45 -5.48 16.68
C GLY A 75 28.52 -4.45 16.32
N ARG A 76 28.25 -3.39 15.52
CA ARG A 76 29.31 -2.47 15.07
C ARG A 76 29.31 -1.13 15.82
N ARG A 77 30.47 -0.77 16.39
CA ARG A 77 30.74 0.54 17.00
C ARG A 77 30.96 1.54 15.86
N ASN A 78 30.28 2.70 15.89
CA ASN A 78 30.28 3.77 14.88
C ASN A 78 29.56 3.44 13.55
N LEU A 79 28.23 3.48 13.55
CA LEU A 79 27.38 3.38 12.36
C LEU A 79 26.88 4.78 11.97
N THR A 80 27.23 5.26 10.78
CA THR A 80 26.66 6.47 10.17
C THR A 80 25.57 6.08 9.18
N GLU A 81 24.31 6.14 9.62
CA GLU A 81 23.16 5.80 8.77
C GLU A 81 22.71 7.03 7.96
N LYS A 82 22.59 6.86 6.64
CA LYS A 82 21.92 7.81 5.75
C LYS A 82 20.72 7.10 5.12
N ILE A 83 19.53 7.64 5.36
CA ILE A 83 18.29 7.11 4.78
C ILE A 83 17.71 8.17 3.85
N THR A 84 17.42 7.77 2.61
CA THR A 84 16.75 8.60 1.61
C THR A 84 15.50 7.91 1.12
N ILE A 85 14.41 8.67 0.96
CA ILE A 85 13.18 8.18 0.36
C ILE A 85 13.23 8.54 -1.12
N ASN A 86 13.21 7.52 -1.97
CA ASN A 86 13.29 7.72 -3.42
C ASN A 86 11.96 8.21 -3.97
N GLU A 87 10.88 7.49 -3.68
CA GLU A 87 9.55 7.79 -4.20
C GLU A 87 8.44 7.36 -3.24
N ILE A 88 7.31 8.06 -3.33
CA ILE A 88 6.04 7.66 -2.72
C ILE A 88 5.01 7.67 -3.84
N ILE A 89 4.43 6.51 -4.13
CA ILE A 89 3.48 6.35 -5.22
C ILE A 89 2.08 6.14 -4.63
N GLU A 90 1.15 7.04 -4.97
CA GLU A 90 -0.27 6.81 -4.72
C GLU A 90 -0.89 6.01 -5.86
N LEU A 91 -1.40 4.83 -5.54
CA LEU A 91 -2.02 3.95 -6.53
C LEU A 91 -3.54 3.91 -6.38
N TYR A 92 -4.23 4.18 -7.49
CA TYR A 92 -5.67 4.00 -7.58
C TYR A 92 -6.01 2.57 -7.97
N VAL A 93 -6.79 1.90 -7.12
CA VAL A 93 -7.24 0.52 -7.33
C VAL A 93 -8.73 0.52 -7.67
N PRO A 94 -9.16 -0.15 -8.77
CA PRO A 94 -10.57 -0.30 -9.06
C PRO A 94 -11.22 -1.24 -8.03
N ILE A 95 -12.32 -0.80 -7.44
CA ILE A 95 -13.16 -1.60 -6.56
C ILE A 95 -14.48 -1.91 -7.29
N TYR A 96 -14.76 -3.19 -7.47
CA TYR A 96 -16.03 -3.64 -8.01
C TYR A 96 -17.04 -3.78 -6.88
N GLU A 97 -18.23 -3.22 -7.07
CA GLU A 97 -19.36 -3.36 -6.14
C GLU A 97 -20.39 -4.30 -6.75
N ALA A 98 -20.79 -5.32 -5.99
CA ALA A 98 -21.84 -6.25 -6.34
C ALA A 98 -22.94 -6.23 -5.29
N ARG A 99 -24.20 -6.21 -5.74
CA ARG A 99 -25.37 -6.29 -4.85
C ARG A 99 -25.76 -7.76 -4.67
N LEU A 100 -25.65 -8.24 -3.43
CA LEU A 100 -26.09 -9.57 -3.03
C LEU A 100 -27.52 -9.50 -2.49
N ILE A 101 -28.38 -10.39 -2.96
CA ILE A 101 -29.77 -10.50 -2.50
C ILE A 101 -29.94 -11.89 -1.87
N GLY A 102 -30.13 -11.92 -0.56
CA GLY A 102 -30.33 -13.14 0.20
C GLY A 102 -31.81 -13.47 0.44
N PRO A 103 -32.07 -14.60 1.14
CA PRO A 103 -33.40 -14.95 1.62
C PRO A 103 -34.02 -13.80 2.43
N LYS A 104 -35.35 -13.64 2.34
CA LYS A 104 -36.11 -12.54 2.98
C LYS A 104 -35.76 -11.13 2.45
N LYS A 105 -35.31 -11.00 1.20
CA LYS A 105 -34.93 -9.72 0.56
C LYS A 105 -33.82 -8.96 1.29
N ASN A 106 -32.98 -9.66 2.05
CA ASN A 106 -31.82 -9.06 2.68
C ASN A 106 -30.82 -8.60 1.61
N VAL A 107 -30.61 -7.30 1.49
CA VAL A 107 -29.67 -6.72 0.50
C VAL A 107 -28.33 -6.44 1.18
N ARG A 108 -27.25 -6.91 0.57
CA ARG A 108 -25.88 -6.59 1.00
C ARG A 108 -25.07 -6.06 -0.17
N ILE A 109 -24.15 -5.15 0.08
CA ILE A 109 -23.16 -4.71 -0.90
C ILE A 109 -21.86 -5.46 -0.62
N MET A 110 -21.35 -6.16 -1.62
CA MET A 110 -20.06 -6.83 -1.62
C MET A 110 -19.08 -5.99 -2.43
N ARG A 111 -17.91 -5.69 -1.85
CA ARG A 111 -16.82 -4.98 -2.54
C ARG A 111 -15.65 -5.91 -2.81
N ILE A 112 -15.13 -5.90 -4.03
CA ILE A 112 -14.02 -6.74 -4.47
C ILE A 112 -12.88 -5.86 -5.01
N ASP A 113 -11.67 -6.09 -4.50
CA ASP A 113 -10.42 -5.51 -5.00
C ASP A 113 -10.13 -6.07 -6.39
N GLY A 114 -10.18 -5.20 -7.42
CA GLY A 114 -9.99 -5.60 -8.82
C GLY A 114 -8.56 -6.06 -9.15
N ILE A 115 -7.57 -5.65 -8.35
CA ILE A 115 -6.17 -6.02 -8.53
C ILE A 115 -5.87 -7.32 -7.81
N ARG A 116 -6.27 -7.44 -6.55
CA ARG A 116 -5.97 -8.63 -5.73
C ARG A 116 -6.97 -9.74 -5.88
N LYS A 117 -8.11 -9.49 -6.53
CA LYS A 117 -9.26 -10.40 -6.60
C LYS A 117 -9.70 -10.88 -5.21
N LYS A 118 -9.48 -10.03 -4.20
CA LYS A 118 -9.83 -10.29 -2.80
C LYS A 118 -11.03 -9.47 -2.39
N PHE A 119 -11.77 -10.02 -1.46
CA PHE A 119 -12.92 -9.36 -0.87
C PHE A 119 -12.48 -8.24 0.09
N CYS A 120 -13.04 -7.03 -0.08
CA CYS A 120 -12.73 -5.85 0.76
C CYS A 120 -13.72 -5.68 1.91
N SER A 121 -15.03 -5.73 1.65
CA SER A 121 -16.06 -5.43 2.66
C SER A 121 -17.46 -5.90 2.25
N ILE A 122 -18.28 -6.34 3.21
CA ILE A 122 -19.71 -6.65 3.05
C ILE A 122 -20.41 -5.67 3.96
N THR A 123 -21.30 -4.88 3.41
CA THR A 123 -22.15 -3.98 4.19
C THR A 123 -23.59 -4.40 4.01
N SER A 124 -24.31 -4.59 5.11
CA SER A 124 -25.75 -4.81 5.06
C SER A 124 -26.45 -3.48 4.75
N LEU A 125 -27.33 -3.47 3.75
CA LEU A 125 -28.27 -2.38 3.54
C LEU A 125 -29.49 -2.65 4.43
N VAL A 126 -29.63 -1.87 5.49
CA VAL A 126 -30.89 -1.76 6.22
C VAL A 126 -31.65 -0.62 5.53
N TYR A 127 -32.81 -0.96 4.95
CA TYR A 127 -33.77 0.02 4.43
C TYR A 127 -34.75 0.40 5.52
#